data_AF-A0A1I0CH30-F1
#
_entry.id   AF-A0A1I0CH30-F1
#
_cell.length_a   1.000
_cell.length_b   1.000
_cell.length_c   1.000
_cell.angle_alpha   90.00
_cell.angle_beta   90.00
_cell.angle_gamma   90.00
#
_symmetry.space_group_name_H-M   'P 1'
#
loop_
_entity.id
_entity.type
_entity.pdbx_description
1 polymer ?
#
loop_
_entity_poly.entity_id
_entity_poly.type
_entity_poly.pdbx_seq_one_letter_code
_entity_poly.pdbx_strand_id
1 'polypeptide(L)'
;ESLFGSMKTRKQYPRQGFKDIEEAREWVLSFVYWYNNEHRHSGIKYVTPAQRHQGIDGDILAKRKEVYRVAKLTFPERWNTRDTRDWDYEDKIVFNPVKDNDANSSKKIGQVA
;
A
#
# COMPACT_ATOMS: atom_id res chain seq x y z
N GLU A 1 0.35 -3.35 6.78
CA GLU A 1 -0.43 -4.54 6.34
C GLU A 1 0.55 -5.60 5.87
N SER A 2 0.23 -6.89 6.02
CA SER A 2 1.06 -7.98 5.48
C SER A 2 0.23 -8.87 4.55
N LEU A 3 0.84 -9.39 3.49
CA LEU A 3 0.14 -10.21 2.48
C LEU A 3 -0.59 -11.40 3.12
N PHE A 4 0.13 -12.17 3.93
CA PHE A 4 -0.42 -13.36 4.59
C PHE A 4 -1.49 -13.03 5.64
N GLY A 5 -1.34 -11.91 6.35
CA GLY A 5 -2.36 -11.43 7.29
C GLY A 5 -3.65 -11.06 6.54
N SER A 6 -3.53 -10.24 5.50
CA SER A 6 -4.66 -9.82 4.66
C SER A 6 -5.40 -11.00 4.02
N MET A 7 -4.66 -12.02 3.59
CA MET A 7 -5.21 -13.25 3.02
C MET A 7 -6.15 -13.96 4.00
N LYS A 8 -5.68 -14.23 5.22
CA LYS A 8 -6.41 -14.99 6.25
C LYS A 8 -7.65 -14.27 6.77
N THR A 9 -7.63 -12.94 6.81
CA THR A 9 -8.75 -12.13 7.33
C THR A 9 -9.82 -11.85 6.29
N ARG A 10 -9.61 -12.18 5.01
CA ARG A 10 -10.56 -11.91 3.93
C ARG A 10 -11.80 -12.80 4.07
N LYS A 11 -12.98 -12.24 3.80
CA LYS A 11 -14.26 -12.99 3.85
C LYS A 11 -14.28 -14.22 2.93
N GLN A 12 -13.60 -14.13 1.79
CA GLN A 12 -13.51 -15.20 0.80
C GLN A 12 -12.45 -16.26 1.12
N TYR A 13 -11.74 -16.14 2.25
CA TYR A 13 -10.76 -17.14 2.66
C TYR A 13 -11.47 -18.46 3.03
N PRO A 14 -11.07 -19.60 2.43
CA PRO A 14 -11.74 -20.87 2.64
C PRO A 14 -11.38 -21.45 4.01
N ARG A 15 -12.21 -21.17 5.01
CA ARG A 15 -12.01 -21.62 6.39
C ARG A 15 -12.03 -23.15 6.55
N GLN A 16 -12.72 -23.84 5.66
CA GLN A 16 -12.83 -25.31 5.65
C GLN A 16 -11.69 -25.97 4.86
N GLY A 17 -10.77 -25.19 4.29
CA GLY A 17 -9.71 -25.68 3.40
C GLY A 17 -10.14 -25.72 1.94
N PHE A 18 -9.24 -26.22 1.10
CA PHE A 18 -9.45 -26.45 -0.33
C PHE A 18 -9.73 -27.93 -0.57
N LYS A 19 -10.54 -28.23 -1.58
CA LYS A 19 -10.84 -29.59 -2.03
C LYS A 19 -9.60 -30.29 -2.59
N ASP A 20 -8.82 -29.59 -3.39
CA ASP A 20 -7.60 -30.07 -4.03
C ASP A 20 -6.59 -28.95 -4.28
N ILE A 21 -5.43 -29.31 -4.82
CA ILE A 21 -4.34 -28.37 -5.07
C ILE A 21 -4.67 -27.36 -6.18
N GLU A 22 -5.52 -27.70 -7.14
CA GLU A 22 -5.85 -26.80 -8.24
C GLU A 22 -6.77 -25.69 -7.77
N GLU A 23 -7.79 -26.02 -6.97
CA GLU A 23 -8.65 -25.01 -6.33
C GLU A 23 -7.82 -24.06 -5.44
N ALA A 24 -6.85 -24.59 -4.70
CA ALA A 24 -5.95 -23.77 -3.89
C ALA A 24 -5.14 -22.78 -4.75
N ARG A 25 -4.61 -23.23 -5.89
CA ARG A 25 -3.84 -22.38 -6.82
C ARG A 25 -4.71 -21.29 -7.43
N GLU A 26 -5.88 -21.65 -7.94
CA GLU A 26 -6.81 -20.69 -8.56
C GLU A 26 -7.22 -19.60 -7.57
N TRP A 27 -7.53 -19.98 -6.33
CA TRP A 27 -7.88 -19.04 -5.29
C TRP A 27 -6.71 -18.12 -4.92
N VAL A 28 -5.50 -18.67 -4.74
CA VAL A 28 -4.31 -17.87 -4.40
C VAL A 28 -3.95 -16.92 -5.54
N LEU A 29 -4.01 -17.36 -6.80
CA LEU A 29 -3.78 -16.49 -7.96
C LEU A 29 -4.78 -15.33 -8.00
N SER A 30 -6.06 -15.63 -7.77
CA SER A 30 -7.11 -14.61 -7.70
C SER A 30 -6.87 -13.63 -6.54
N PHE A 31 -6.41 -14.13 -5.39
CA PHE A 31 -6.06 -13.29 -4.25
C PHE A 31 -4.86 -12.37 -4.55
N VAL A 32 -3.78 -12.91 -5.13
CA VAL A 32 -2.58 -12.13 -5.46
C VAL A 32 -2.89 -11.06 -6.50
N TYR A 33 -3.68 -11.40 -7.52
CA TYR A 33 -4.13 -10.42 -8.52
C TYR A 33 -4.88 -9.26 -7.86
N TRP A 34 -5.88 -9.58 -7.03
CA TRP A 34 -6.65 -8.58 -6.30
C TRP A 34 -5.75 -7.75 -5.36
N TYR A 35 -4.86 -8.38 -4.61
CA TYR A 35 -3.95 -7.71 -3.67
C TYR A 35 -3.07 -6.68 -4.39
N ASN A 36 -2.54 -7.03 -5.57
CA ASN A 36 -1.62 -6.17 -6.31
C ASN A 36 -2.31 -5.10 -7.16
N ASN A 37 -3.51 -5.35 -7.67
CA ASN A 37 -4.13 -4.49 -8.68
C ASN A 37 -5.38 -3.75 -8.21
N GLU A 38 -6.05 -4.22 -7.16
CA GLU A 38 -7.32 -3.67 -6.71
C GLU A 38 -7.29 -3.19 -5.25
N HIS A 39 -6.64 -3.95 -4.37
CA HIS A 39 -6.56 -3.62 -2.96
C HIS A 39 -5.68 -2.39 -2.72
N ARG A 40 -6.23 -1.40 -2.03
CA ARG A 40 -5.54 -0.14 -1.71
C ARG A 40 -4.97 -0.23 -0.31
N HIS A 41 -3.65 -0.21 -0.20
CA HIS A 41 -2.97 -0.41 1.07
C HIS A 41 -2.81 0.88 1.85
N SER A 42 -3.21 0.87 3.11
CA SER A 42 -3.04 2.02 4.01
C SER A 42 -1.58 2.45 4.16
N GLY A 43 -0.64 1.49 4.17
CA GLY A 43 0.80 1.74 4.34
C GLY A 43 1.48 2.46 3.17
N ILE A 44 0.85 2.52 2.00
CA ILE A 44 1.32 3.28 0.84
C ILE A 44 0.26 4.30 0.41
N LYS A 45 -0.40 4.94 1.38
CA LYS A 45 -1.38 6.00 1.15
C LYS A 45 -2.50 5.57 0.17
N TYR A 46 -3.04 4.38 0.36
CA TYR A 46 -4.18 3.82 -0.39
C TYR A 46 -4.00 3.81 -1.91
N VAL A 47 -2.78 3.55 -2.39
CA VAL A 47 -2.52 3.15 -3.78
C VAL A 47 -2.35 1.63 -3.84
N THR A 48 -2.47 1.05 -5.03
CA THR A 48 -2.22 -0.38 -5.22
C THR A 48 -0.72 -0.63 -5.40
N PRO A 49 -0.21 -1.83 -5.07
CA PRO A 49 1.19 -2.16 -5.30
C PRO A 49 1.58 -2.01 -6.78
N ALA A 50 0.70 -2.37 -7.71
CA ALA A 50 0.93 -2.19 -9.14
C ALA A 50 1.08 -0.70 -9.53
N GLN A 51 0.24 0.19 -8.98
CA GLN A 51 0.34 1.64 -9.23
C GLN A 51 1.67 2.21 -8.72
N ARG A 52 2.09 1.80 -7.52
CA ARG A 52 3.40 2.18 -6.96
C ARG A 52 4.54 1.67 -7.83
N HIS A 53 4.48 0.41 -8.25
CA HIS A 53 5.51 -0.20 -9.08
C HIS A 53 5.63 0.47 -10.46
N GLN A 54 4.51 0.90 -11.03
CA GLN A 54 4.49 1.66 -12.28
C GLN A 54 4.93 3.13 -12.13
N GLY A 55 5.14 3.61 -10.90
CA GLY A 55 5.53 5.01 -10.62
C GLY A 55 4.42 6.04 -10.84
N ILE A 56 3.17 5.61 -11.04
CA ILE A 56 2.03 6.51 -11.30
C ILE A 56 1.35 7.02 -10.02
N ASP A 57 1.82 6.58 -8.86
CA ASP A 57 1.18 6.88 -7.59
C ASP A 57 1.40 8.33 -7.15
N GLY A 58 2.50 8.98 -7.56
CA GLY A 58 2.72 10.41 -7.35
C GLY A 58 1.58 11.27 -7.90
N ASP A 59 1.17 11.02 -9.14
CA ASP A 59 0.05 11.72 -9.80
C ASP A 59 -1.29 11.45 -9.10
N ILE A 60 -1.51 10.21 -8.66
CA ILE A 60 -2.71 9.82 -7.92
C ILE A 60 -2.79 10.58 -6.60
N LEU A 61 -1.68 10.65 -5.87
CA LEU A 61 -1.60 11.33 -4.58
C LEU A 61 -1.76 12.85 -4.71
N ALA A 62 -1.13 13.46 -5.73
CA ALA A 62 -1.32 14.88 -6.03
C ALA A 62 -2.79 15.23 -6.30
N LYS A 63 -3.48 14.42 -7.12
CA LYS A 63 -4.92 14.59 -7.38
C LYS A 63 -5.76 14.47 -6.11
N ARG A 64 -5.45 13.52 -5.23
CA ARG A 64 -6.16 13.35 -3.94
C ARG A 64 -5.96 14.54 -3.02
N LYS A 65 -4.74 15.08 -2.94
CA LYS A 65 -4.45 16.28 -2.16
C LYS A 65 -5.32 17.45 -2.62
N GLU A 66 -5.46 17.63 -3.93
CA GLU A 66 -6.30 18.69 -4.49
C GLU A 66 -7.79 18.49 -4.18
N VAL A 67 -8.32 17.28 -4.34
CA VAL A 67 -9.72 16.97 -3.99
C VAL A 67 -10.00 17.28 -2.52
N TYR A 68 -9.11 16.90 -1.61
CA TYR A 68 -9.25 17.19 -0.18
C TYR A 68 -9.15 18.69 0.13
N ARG A 69 -8.25 19.41 -0.55
CA ARG A 69 -8.10 20.87 -0.42
C ARG A 69 -9.38 21.57 -0.81
N VAL A 70 -9.94 21.24 -1.98
CA VAL A 70 -11.21 21.80 -2.46
C VAL A 70 -12.34 21.46 -1.49
N ALA A 71 -12.47 20.20 -1.07
CA ALA A 71 -13.52 19.78 -0.15
C ALA A 71 -13.47 20.51 1.21
N LYS A 72 -12.26 20.72 1.77
CA LYS A 72 -12.07 21.47 3.02
C LYS A 72 -12.41 22.96 2.84
N LEU A 73 -12.14 23.56 1.68
CA LEU A 73 -12.52 24.94 1.40
C LEU A 73 -14.03 25.10 1.21
N THR A 74 -14.71 24.13 0.58
CA THR A 74 -16.15 24.19 0.37
C THR A 74 -16.96 23.91 1.64
N PHE A 75 -16.49 22.97 2.47
CA PHE A 75 -17.20 22.51 3.67
C PHE A 75 -16.28 22.47 4.90
N PRO A 76 -15.78 23.62 5.37
CA PRO A 76 -14.82 23.67 6.48
C PRO A 76 -15.37 23.07 7.79
N GLU A 77 -16.68 23.11 8.00
CA GLU A 77 -17.36 22.55 9.18
C GLU A 77 -17.20 21.03 9.33
N ARG A 78 -16.92 20.30 8.23
CA ARG A 78 -16.62 18.85 8.31
C ARG A 78 -15.25 18.57 8.90
N TRP A 79 -14.33 19.53 8.82
CA TRP A 79 -12.96 19.39 9.33
C TRP A 79 -12.76 20.04 10.69
N ASN A 80 -13.62 20.99 11.10
CA ASN A 80 -13.43 21.78 12.32
C ASN A 80 -11.99 22.35 12.36
N THR A 81 -11.20 21.99 13.37
CA THR A 81 -9.79 22.40 13.52
C THR A 81 -8.79 21.41 12.90
N ARG A 82 -9.25 20.30 12.30
CA ARG A 82 -8.38 19.23 11.78
C ARG A 82 -7.85 19.55 10.39
N ASP A 83 -6.64 19.08 10.12
CA ASP A 83 -6.08 19.08 8.78
C ASP A 83 -6.62 17.97 7.89
N THR A 84 -6.43 18.16 6.59
CA THR A 84 -6.71 17.11 5.61
C THR A 84 -5.76 15.95 5.82
N ARG A 85 -6.17 14.76 5.37
CA ARG A 85 -5.28 13.60 5.37
C ARG A 85 -4.00 13.91 4.59
N ASP A 86 -2.87 13.43 5.11
CA ASP A 86 -1.59 13.48 4.43
C ASP A 86 -1.60 12.59 3.17
N TRP A 87 -1.32 13.23 2.05
CA TRP A 87 -1.19 12.64 0.72
C TRP A 87 0.15 12.96 0.07
N ASP A 88 1.15 13.41 0.84
CA ASP A 88 2.46 13.72 0.28
C ASP A 88 3.15 12.45 -0.23
N TYR A 89 3.88 12.55 -1.33
CA TYR A 89 4.58 11.41 -1.89
C TYR A 89 5.81 11.07 -1.03
N GLU A 90 6.01 9.77 -0.74
CA GLU A 90 7.17 9.27 -0.01
C GLU A 90 7.96 8.32 -0.91
N ASP A 91 9.10 8.81 -1.41
CA ASP A 91 9.99 8.08 -2.30
C ASP A 91 10.79 6.98 -1.58
N LYS A 92 11.06 7.17 -0.28
CA LYS A 92 11.96 6.32 0.49
C LYS A 92 11.26 5.68 1.68
N ILE A 93 11.13 4.36 1.63
CA ILE A 93 10.77 3.53 2.77
C ILE A 93 12.03 2.76 3.19
N VAL A 94 12.57 3.07 4.37
CA VAL A 94 13.73 2.37 4.92
C VAL A 94 13.27 1.05 5.54
N PHE A 95 13.58 -0.07 4.88
CA PHE A 95 13.38 -1.40 5.46
C PHE A 95 14.56 -1.74 6.37
N ASN A 96 14.28 -2.02 7.65
CA ASN A 96 15.26 -2.33 8.70
C ASN A 96 16.28 -1.20 8.92
N PRO A 97 15.95 -0.18 9.74
CA PRO A 97 16.90 0.89 10.05
C PRO A 97 18.11 0.28 10.75
N VAL A 98 19.28 0.35 10.10
CA VAL A 98 20.56 0.04 10.75
C VAL A 98 20.69 1.01 11.93
N LYS A 99 20.90 0.47 13.13
CA LYS A 99 21.27 1.31 14.28
C LYS A 99 22.65 1.88 13.96
N ASP A 100 22.84 3.18 14.13
CA ASP A 100 24.06 3.94 13.82
C ASP A 100 25.28 3.58 14.73
N ASN A 101 25.44 2.32 15.13
CA ASN A 101 26.58 1.86 15.93
C ASN A 101 27.63 1.09 15.12
N ASP A 102 27.40 0.79 13.84
CA ASP A 102 28.37 0.08 13.01
C ASP A 102 28.92 1.00 11.92
N ALA A 103 29.90 1.82 12.31
CA ALA A 103 30.78 2.56 11.42
C ALA A 103 31.69 1.60 10.62
N ASN A 104 31.11 0.79 9.73
CA ASN A 104 31.75 0.16 8.56
C ASN A 104 30.81 -0.88 7.94
N SER A 105 29.83 -0.46 7.15
CA SER A 105 29.37 -1.32 6.04
C SER A 105 29.07 -0.47 4.81
N SER A 106 29.95 -0.65 3.84
CA SER A 106 29.91 -0.07 2.50
C SER A 106 28.54 -0.22 1.85
N LYS A 107 28.02 0.92 1.36
CA LYS A 107 26.91 1.09 0.42
C LYS A 107 26.80 -0.10 -0.55
N LYS A 108 25.78 -0.93 -0.39
CA LYS A 108 25.28 -1.77 -1.50
C LYS A 108 24.01 -1.13 -2.04
N ILE A 109 24.18 -0.50 -3.20
CA ILE A 109 23.12 0.00 -4.07
C ILE A 109 22.44 -1.25 -4.65
N GLY A 110 21.23 -1.56 -4.20
CA GLY A 110 20.39 -2.58 -4.81
C GLY A 110 19.81 -2.04 -6.11
N GLN A 111 20.30 -2.56 -7.23
CA GLN A 111 19.77 -2.33 -8.57
C GLN A 111 18.35 -2.89 -8.70
N VAL A 112 17.54 -2.17 -9.47
CA VAL A 112 16.19 -2.53 -9.88
C VAL A 112 16.29 -3.60 -10.97
N ALA A 113 15.53 -4.69 -10.81
CA ALA A 113 15.13 -5.61 -11.88
C ALA A 113 13.60 -5.73 -11.83
#